data_AF-A0A2E0I0C0-F1
#
_entry.id   AF-A0A2E0I0C0-F1
#
_cell.length_a   1.000
_cell.length_b   1.000
_cell.length_c   1.000
_cell.angle_alpha   90.00
_cell.angle_beta   90.00
_cell.angle_gamma   90.00
#
_symmetry.space_group_name_H-M   'P 1'
#
loop_
_entity.id
_entity.type
_entity.pdbx_description
1 polymer ?
#
loop_
_entity_poly.entity_id
_entity_poly.type
_entity_poly.pdbx_seq_one_letter_code
_entity_poly.pdbx_strand_id
1 'polypeptide(L)'
;MLKKLYFKNKYIMKRLIFCIKNLITILTLFICISCEDEFKSFPSLNYIPCEDNNVVIDPNIINDFECQANVTLNNVQTIRNPSETPINDSKFVGAYLHDSDSNDYIDIDFDNPINLSTHTIFKIKVKTEISGELRVMLEGGTSDPVFMSKNIDGNNGWEIHSFDFSWRQNENHQKIKIFFNYGQNVLGGVPNIYYIDDLFFDIYLDPCQNIEQNLTIISDFECQKNYQLLNGNNNVLITNNPYPDALNNTMFVGAFIDDGTDSSDALIVDFGGPIDLNDNSQLHIKINSSITAPIMAGLYGGSIPQEISNNIIITGEWVNYIFDFSNVDNDHTNLKIFFNNGVSNGNSDQIFYIDELMFLTAPCDEPIIENCIGVVEDINIISDWNCQQNYEIENAIPIVSNPQISCQNRSQFVGEYADNGIEPWDAFILNYGVPINLNNYNKLKFKLFSSSSIQVLAKLEGGSAIEKWSDFSLVNTWQEFSYDFSDSVSNGNTTLVLFFNAGQTNGSDQDIYFVDDLRWEEN
;
A
#
# COMPACT_ATOMS: atom_id res chain seq x y z
N MET A 1 35.36 -98.38 16.20
CA MET A 1 34.71 -98.02 17.48
C MET A 1 34.55 -96.51 17.70
N LEU A 2 35.43 -95.64 17.19
CA LEU A 2 35.34 -94.17 17.39
C LEU A 2 34.20 -93.42 16.65
N LYS A 3 33.74 -93.89 15.46
CA LYS A 3 32.65 -93.20 14.73
C LYS A 3 31.28 -93.28 15.40
N LYS A 4 31.01 -94.30 16.23
CA LYS A 4 29.72 -94.46 16.94
C LYS A 4 29.61 -93.55 18.17
N LEU A 5 30.71 -93.22 18.86
CA LEU A 5 30.69 -92.28 19.99
C LEU A 5 30.47 -90.82 19.55
N TYR A 6 31.04 -90.41 18.42
CA TYR A 6 30.91 -89.03 17.92
C TYR A 6 29.47 -88.67 17.53
N PHE A 7 28.74 -89.62 16.90
CA PHE A 7 27.33 -89.42 16.55
C PHE A 7 26.40 -89.41 17.77
N LYS A 8 26.67 -90.23 18.79
CA LYS A 8 25.86 -90.27 20.01
C LYS A 8 25.97 -88.97 20.82
N ASN A 9 27.18 -88.40 20.91
CA ASN A 9 27.38 -87.11 21.59
C ASN A 9 26.74 -85.93 20.86
N LYS A 10 26.78 -85.88 19.51
CA LYS A 10 26.15 -84.81 18.74
C LYS A 10 24.61 -84.83 18.84
N TYR A 11 24.02 -86.03 18.97
CA TYR A 11 22.57 -86.19 19.14
C TYR A 11 22.09 -85.81 20.55
N ILE A 12 22.87 -86.16 21.58
CA ILE A 12 22.59 -85.78 22.98
C ILE A 12 22.71 -84.25 23.15
N MET A 13 23.73 -83.64 22.55
CA MET A 13 23.95 -82.20 22.62
C MET A 13 22.85 -81.41 21.88
N LYS A 14 22.34 -81.90 20.74
CA LYS A 14 21.17 -81.30 20.06
C LYS A 14 19.88 -81.40 20.90
N ARG A 15 19.65 -82.54 21.57
CA ARG A 15 18.49 -82.69 22.48
C ARG A 15 18.61 -81.78 23.71
N LEU A 16 19.82 -81.61 24.25
CA LEU A 16 20.05 -80.72 25.38
C LEU A 16 19.81 -79.25 25.01
N ILE A 17 20.29 -78.81 23.84
CA ILE A 17 20.05 -77.45 23.32
C ILE A 17 18.56 -77.21 23.03
N PHE A 18 17.85 -78.21 22.51
CA PHE A 18 16.40 -78.13 22.27
C PHE A 18 15.60 -78.07 23.58
N CYS A 19 15.96 -78.89 24.58
CA CYS A 19 15.35 -78.84 25.91
C CYS A 19 15.64 -77.54 26.64
N ILE A 20 16.87 -77.00 26.57
CA ILE A 20 17.23 -75.71 27.18
C ILE A 20 16.48 -74.55 26.50
N LYS A 21 16.35 -74.57 25.16
CA LYS A 21 15.54 -73.57 24.45
C LYS A 21 14.08 -73.60 24.91
N ASN A 22 13.44 -74.77 24.96
CA ASN A 22 12.06 -74.87 25.42
C ASN A 22 11.90 -74.52 26.90
N LEU A 23 12.88 -74.84 27.75
CA LEU A 23 12.86 -74.45 29.17
C LEU A 23 12.97 -72.93 29.33
N ILE A 24 13.82 -72.26 28.53
CA ILE A 24 13.93 -70.80 28.50
C ILE A 24 12.64 -70.17 27.97
N THR A 25 12.01 -70.75 26.94
CA THR A 25 10.73 -70.26 26.40
C THR A 25 9.58 -70.41 27.40
N ILE A 26 9.55 -71.51 28.16
CA ILE A 26 8.56 -71.72 29.23
C ILE A 26 8.83 -70.79 30.42
N LEU A 27 10.11 -70.55 30.76
CA LEU A 27 10.48 -69.62 31.83
C LEU A 27 10.15 -68.17 31.46
N THR A 28 10.33 -67.76 30.20
CA THR A 28 9.86 -66.45 29.70
C THR A 28 8.34 -66.35 29.69
N LEU A 29 7.61 -67.43 29.40
CA LEU A 29 6.15 -67.43 29.48
C LEU A 29 5.67 -67.28 30.93
N PHE A 30 6.35 -67.92 31.90
CA PHE A 30 6.03 -67.79 33.32
C PHE A 30 6.39 -66.40 33.89
N ILE A 31 7.47 -65.77 33.40
CA ILE A 31 7.82 -64.38 33.77
C ILE A 31 6.81 -63.38 33.18
N CYS A 32 6.22 -63.67 32.01
CA CYS A 32 5.14 -62.85 31.44
C CYS A 32 3.78 -63.04 32.16
N ILE A 33 3.54 -64.18 32.81
CA ILE A 33 2.29 -64.44 33.57
C ILE A 33 2.38 -63.89 35.01
N SER A 34 3.58 -63.68 35.57
CA SER A 34 3.74 -63.09 36.91
C SER A 34 3.67 -61.56 36.96
N CYS A 35 3.39 -60.90 35.83
CA CYS A 35 3.00 -59.50 35.77
C CYS A 35 1.50 -59.38 35.43
N GLU A 36 0.63 -60.12 36.13
CA GLU A 36 -0.66 -59.56 36.48
C GLU A 36 -0.41 -58.50 37.55
N ASP A 37 0.14 -57.36 37.14
CA ASP A 37 -0.05 -56.14 37.90
C ASP A 37 -1.57 -55.97 38.00
N GLU A 38 -2.07 -55.98 39.24
CA GLU A 38 -3.42 -55.54 39.55
C GLU A 38 -3.67 -54.27 38.73
N PHE A 39 -4.58 -54.34 37.76
CA PHE A 39 -5.18 -53.14 37.20
C PHE A 39 -5.77 -52.40 38.38
N LYS A 40 -5.01 -51.47 38.96
CA LYS A 40 -5.55 -50.45 39.83
C LYS A 40 -6.66 -49.84 39.00
N SER A 41 -7.90 -50.12 39.38
CA SER A 41 -9.05 -49.41 38.88
C SER A 41 -8.77 -47.95 39.24
N PHE A 42 -8.27 -47.19 38.28
CA PHE A 42 -8.23 -45.75 38.43
C PHE A 42 -9.69 -45.33 38.67
N PRO A 43 -9.97 -44.53 39.70
CA PRO A 43 -11.32 -44.00 39.86
C PRO A 43 -11.68 -43.32 38.55
N SER A 44 -12.85 -43.67 37.99
CA SER A 44 -13.41 -42.93 36.87
C SER A 44 -13.60 -41.50 37.35
N LEU A 45 -12.73 -40.59 36.89
CA LEU A 45 -12.92 -39.17 37.07
C LEU A 45 -14.16 -38.81 36.25
N ASN A 46 -15.29 -38.63 36.93
CA ASN A 46 -16.47 -38.01 36.34
C ASN A 46 -16.15 -36.53 36.20
N TYR A 47 -15.61 -36.16 35.06
CA TYR A 47 -15.50 -34.75 34.68
C TYR A 47 -16.90 -34.24 34.35
N ILE A 48 -17.26 -33.12 34.96
CA ILE A 48 -18.49 -32.38 34.68
C ILE A 48 -18.10 -31.19 33.78
N PRO A 49 -18.93 -30.79 32.80
CA PRO A 49 -18.60 -29.68 31.90
C PRO A 49 -18.23 -28.37 32.61
N CYS A 50 -18.83 -28.10 33.77
CA CYS A 50 -18.46 -26.97 34.61
C CYS A 50 -18.22 -27.43 36.05
N GLU A 51 -17.06 -27.06 36.60
CA GLU A 51 -16.69 -27.28 38.00
C GLU A 51 -16.65 -25.99 38.82
N ASP A 52 -16.71 -24.81 38.16
CA ASP A 52 -16.71 -23.51 38.82
C ASP A 52 -18.13 -22.98 39.07
N ASN A 53 -18.42 -22.67 40.34
CA ASN A 53 -19.72 -22.14 40.76
C ASN A 53 -19.78 -20.59 40.78
N ASN A 54 -18.67 -19.90 40.47
CA ASN A 54 -18.55 -18.44 40.54
C ASN A 54 -18.46 -17.77 39.15
N VAL A 55 -18.95 -18.45 38.12
CA VAL A 55 -18.92 -17.95 36.74
C VAL A 55 -19.93 -16.82 36.57
N VAL A 56 -19.46 -15.64 36.16
CA VAL A 56 -20.33 -14.50 35.81
C VAL A 56 -20.79 -14.69 34.38
N ILE A 57 -22.10 -14.85 34.16
CA ILE A 57 -22.69 -15.05 32.83
C ILE A 57 -22.37 -13.85 31.92
N ASP A 58 -21.76 -14.13 30.77
CA ASP A 58 -21.62 -13.19 29.66
C ASP A 58 -22.79 -13.41 28.69
N PRO A 59 -23.73 -12.44 28.56
CA PRO A 59 -24.90 -12.61 27.71
C PRO A 59 -24.58 -12.72 26.21
N ASN A 60 -23.36 -12.42 25.79
CA ASN A 60 -22.94 -12.55 24.39
C ASN A 60 -22.39 -13.94 24.06
N ILE A 61 -22.06 -14.75 25.07
CA ILE A 61 -21.72 -16.15 24.87
C ILE A 61 -23.00 -16.97 24.82
N ILE A 62 -23.17 -17.72 23.74
CA ILE A 62 -24.30 -18.63 23.55
C ILE A 62 -23.99 -19.96 24.26
N ASN A 63 -22.85 -20.57 23.92
CA ASN A 63 -22.43 -21.85 24.48
C ASN A 63 -20.92 -22.07 24.25
N ASP A 64 -20.17 -22.25 25.34
CA ASP A 64 -18.76 -22.71 25.36
C ASP A 64 -18.65 -24.20 25.75
N PHE A 65 -19.80 -24.89 25.90
CA PHE A 65 -19.92 -26.27 26.37
C PHE A 65 -19.26 -26.57 27.72
N GLU A 66 -18.90 -25.54 28.48
CA GLU A 66 -18.30 -25.60 29.80
C GLU A 66 -19.18 -24.82 30.79
N CYS A 67 -18.72 -23.65 31.24
CA CYS A 67 -19.38 -22.88 32.27
C CYS A 67 -20.27 -21.74 31.74
N GLN A 68 -20.13 -21.36 30.46
CA GLN A 68 -20.98 -20.38 29.76
C GLN A 68 -21.91 -21.08 28.75
N ALA A 69 -22.64 -22.10 29.21
CA ALA A 69 -23.67 -22.78 28.43
C ALA A 69 -25.04 -22.06 28.54
N ASN A 70 -25.08 -20.79 28.12
CA ASN A 70 -26.21 -19.88 28.36
C ASN A 70 -27.48 -20.26 27.58
N VAL A 71 -27.33 -20.87 26.40
CA VAL A 71 -28.44 -21.39 25.59
C VAL A 71 -28.24 -22.87 25.34
N THR A 72 -29.30 -23.67 25.55
CA THR A 72 -29.28 -25.10 25.23
C THR A 72 -29.42 -25.29 23.71
N LEU A 73 -28.49 -26.04 23.11
CA LEU A 73 -28.49 -26.33 21.69
C LEU A 73 -29.16 -27.68 21.41
N ASN A 74 -30.28 -27.67 20.70
CA ASN A 74 -30.93 -28.90 20.28
C ASN A 74 -30.05 -29.66 19.27
N ASN A 75 -30.09 -31.00 19.32
CA ASN A 75 -29.31 -31.89 18.47
C ASN A 75 -27.78 -31.77 18.58
N VAL A 76 -27.28 -31.06 19.59
CA VAL A 76 -25.86 -30.98 19.93
C VAL A 76 -25.61 -31.67 21.26
N GLN A 77 -24.70 -32.65 21.27
CA GLN A 77 -24.32 -33.34 22.49
C GLN A 77 -23.01 -32.77 23.03
N THR A 78 -22.98 -32.36 24.30
CA THR A 78 -21.73 -32.04 24.99
C THR A 78 -20.89 -33.31 25.20
N ILE A 79 -19.67 -33.32 24.68
CA ILE A 79 -18.72 -34.41 24.80
C ILE A 79 -17.36 -33.90 25.28
N ARG A 80 -16.43 -34.79 25.64
CA ARG A 80 -15.03 -34.40 25.83
C ARG A 80 -14.42 -33.94 24.53
N ASN A 81 -13.66 -32.85 24.58
CA ASN A 81 -12.95 -32.34 23.42
C ASN A 81 -12.08 -33.46 22.80
N PRO A 82 -12.35 -33.88 21.55
CA PRO A 82 -11.62 -34.98 20.93
C PRO A 82 -10.17 -34.63 20.62
N SER A 83 -9.82 -33.34 20.61
CA SER A 83 -8.47 -32.86 20.33
C SER A 83 -8.27 -31.45 20.89
N GLU A 84 -7.80 -31.35 22.13
CA GLU A 84 -7.37 -30.08 22.72
C GLU A 84 -6.13 -29.54 21.96
N THR A 85 -6.17 -28.28 21.56
CA THR A 85 -5.10 -27.57 20.83
C THR A 85 -5.00 -26.13 21.34
N PRO A 86 -3.93 -25.37 21.01
CA PRO A 86 -3.90 -23.94 21.35
C PRO A 86 -5.04 -23.10 20.72
N ILE A 87 -5.68 -23.59 19.64
CA ILE A 87 -6.85 -22.92 19.04
C ILE A 87 -8.11 -23.22 19.85
N ASN A 88 -8.22 -24.42 20.39
CA ASN A 88 -9.32 -24.84 21.26
C ASN A 88 -8.80 -25.76 22.38
N ASP A 89 -8.61 -25.18 23.57
CA ASP A 89 -8.13 -25.85 24.77
C ASP A 89 -9.24 -26.23 25.76
N SER A 90 -10.51 -25.99 25.41
CA SER A 90 -11.69 -26.38 26.18
C SER A 90 -11.70 -27.88 26.44
N LYS A 91 -12.15 -28.31 27.63
CA LYS A 91 -12.23 -29.73 28.00
C LYS A 91 -13.45 -30.42 27.43
N PHE A 92 -14.49 -29.64 27.14
CA PHE A 92 -15.75 -30.09 26.58
C PHE A 92 -16.11 -29.26 25.35
N VAL A 93 -16.79 -29.88 24.40
CA VAL A 93 -17.24 -29.26 23.15
C VAL A 93 -18.59 -29.86 22.76
N GLY A 94 -19.29 -29.22 21.84
CA GLY A 94 -20.49 -29.75 21.21
C GLY A 94 -20.14 -30.71 20.08
N ALA A 95 -20.84 -31.83 20.00
CA ALA A 95 -20.87 -32.71 18.84
C ALA A 95 -22.25 -32.65 18.20
N TYR A 96 -22.30 -32.14 16.97
CA TYR A 96 -23.48 -32.12 16.13
C TYR A 96 -23.40 -33.24 15.09
N LEU A 97 -24.46 -34.06 15.01
CA LEU A 97 -24.57 -35.15 14.05
C LEU A 97 -25.55 -34.74 12.97
N HIS A 98 -25.03 -34.54 11.76
CA HIS A 98 -25.86 -34.29 10.59
C HIS A 98 -26.32 -35.64 10.01
N ASP A 99 -27.57 -36.03 10.27
CA ASP A 99 -28.07 -37.39 10.05
C ASP A 99 -29.15 -37.55 8.96
N SER A 100 -29.80 -36.49 8.46
CA SER A 100 -30.65 -36.52 7.24
C SER A 100 -31.12 -35.16 6.71
N ASP A 101 -31.41 -35.14 5.39
CA ASP A 101 -31.86 -34.04 4.51
C ASP A 101 -30.99 -32.77 4.43
N SER A 102 -30.97 -32.13 3.26
CA SER A 102 -30.06 -31.02 2.89
C SER A 102 -30.26 -29.70 3.67
N ASN A 103 -31.13 -29.68 4.69
CA ASN A 103 -31.60 -28.52 5.43
C ASN A 103 -31.64 -28.77 6.96
N ASP A 104 -30.81 -29.67 7.46
CA ASP A 104 -30.60 -29.84 8.90
C ASP A 104 -29.75 -28.68 9.44
N TYR A 105 -30.09 -28.21 10.65
CA TYR A 105 -29.43 -27.06 11.28
C TYR A 105 -29.51 -27.13 12.79
N ILE A 106 -28.59 -26.40 13.43
CA ILE A 106 -28.73 -26.02 14.84
C ILE A 106 -29.63 -24.79 14.89
N ASP A 107 -30.76 -24.89 15.59
CA ASP A 107 -31.70 -23.77 15.83
C ASP A 107 -31.49 -23.20 17.23
N ILE A 108 -31.21 -21.91 17.30
CA ILE A 108 -30.93 -21.19 18.55
C ILE A 108 -31.97 -20.07 18.65
N ASP A 109 -32.91 -20.20 19.58
CA ASP A 109 -33.97 -19.23 19.83
C ASP A 109 -33.67 -18.46 21.12
N PHE A 110 -33.58 -17.13 21.04
CA PHE A 110 -33.25 -16.27 22.17
C PHE A 110 -34.49 -15.74 22.91
N ASP A 111 -35.70 -16.07 22.44
CA ASP A 111 -37.02 -15.55 22.86
C ASP A 111 -37.21 -14.03 22.69
N ASN A 112 -36.12 -13.26 22.69
CA ASN A 112 -36.06 -11.80 22.57
C ASN A 112 -35.16 -11.41 21.38
N PRO A 113 -35.29 -10.17 20.88
CA PRO A 113 -34.39 -9.67 19.84
C PRO A 113 -32.93 -9.78 20.24
N ILE A 114 -32.10 -10.31 19.34
CA ILE A 114 -30.65 -10.38 19.47
C ILE A 114 -30.11 -8.95 19.46
N ASN A 115 -29.35 -8.56 20.50
CA ASN A 115 -28.81 -7.21 20.60
C ASN A 115 -27.53 -7.06 19.77
N LEU A 116 -27.69 -6.61 18.52
CA LEU A 116 -26.59 -6.36 17.59
C LEU A 116 -26.09 -4.90 17.62
N SER A 117 -26.27 -4.16 18.72
CA SER A 117 -25.82 -2.75 18.80
C SER A 117 -24.31 -2.59 18.97
N THR A 118 -23.64 -3.60 19.51
CA THR A 118 -22.20 -3.55 19.84
C THR A 118 -21.48 -4.85 19.53
N HIS A 119 -22.17 -5.99 19.64
CA HIS A 119 -21.62 -7.32 19.40
C HIS A 119 -22.27 -7.91 18.14
N THR A 120 -21.71 -7.61 16.98
CA THR A 120 -22.31 -7.99 15.68
C THR A 120 -21.56 -9.10 14.97
N ILE A 121 -20.42 -9.55 15.49
CA ILE A 121 -19.62 -10.60 14.89
C ILE A 121 -19.96 -11.94 15.54
N PHE A 122 -20.73 -12.79 14.88
CA PHE A 122 -20.93 -14.16 15.36
C PHE A 122 -19.67 -14.99 15.11
N LYS A 123 -19.14 -15.63 16.15
CA LYS A 123 -17.97 -16.52 16.09
C LYS A 123 -18.35 -17.94 16.54
N ILE A 124 -17.70 -18.92 15.91
CA ILE A 124 -17.81 -20.34 16.24
C ILE A 124 -16.50 -21.04 15.91
N LYS A 125 -16.01 -21.89 16.81
CA LYS A 125 -14.95 -22.84 16.53
C LYS A 125 -15.56 -24.10 15.93
N VAL A 126 -14.99 -24.60 14.84
CA VAL A 126 -15.46 -25.81 14.15
C VAL A 126 -14.29 -26.75 13.90
N LYS A 127 -14.53 -28.05 14.10
CA LYS A 127 -13.63 -29.13 13.70
C LYS A 127 -14.42 -30.23 13.00
N THR A 128 -14.01 -30.59 11.79
CA THR A 128 -14.70 -31.59 10.97
C THR A 128 -13.76 -32.24 9.95
N GLU A 129 -14.11 -33.44 9.48
CA GLU A 129 -13.49 -34.11 8.33
C GLU A 129 -14.20 -33.78 7.01
N ILE A 130 -15.25 -32.96 7.05
CA ILE A 130 -16.12 -32.67 5.90
C ILE A 130 -15.88 -31.24 5.42
N SER A 131 -15.39 -31.11 4.18
CA SER A 131 -15.38 -29.82 3.48
C SER A 131 -16.78 -29.47 3.00
N GLY A 132 -17.20 -28.22 3.16
CA GLY A 132 -18.52 -27.76 2.73
C GLY A 132 -18.84 -26.33 3.12
N GLU A 133 -20.06 -25.89 2.81
CA GLU A 133 -20.56 -24.56 3.19
C GLU A 133 -21.04 -24.56 4.64
N LEU A 134 -20.41 -23.75 5.49
CA LEU A 134 -20.93 -23.33 6.79
C LEU A 134 -21.76 -22.06 6.59
N ARG A 135 -23.07 -22.15 6.84
CA ARG A 135 -23.99 -21.02 6.72
C ARG A 135 -24.55 -20.66 8.09
N VAL A 136 -24.56 -19.36 8.38
CA VAL A 136 -25.21 -18.79 9.57
C VAL A 136 -26.30 -17.84 9.12
N MET A 137 -27.52 -18.05 9.62
CA MET A 137 -28.70 -17.27 9.27
C MET A 137 -29.31 -16.62 10.51
N LEU A 138 -29.60 -15.32 10.44
CA LEU A 138 -30.45 -14.63 11.40
C LEU A 138 -31.89 -14.64 10.89
N GLU A 139 -32.84 -14.96 11.76
CA GLU A 139 -34.28 -14.89 11.46
C GLU A 139 -35.11 -14.60 12.72
N GLY A 140 -36.44 -14.55 12.55
CA GLY A 140 -37.39 -14.28 13.65
C GLY A 140 -37.70 -12.78 13.80
N GLY A 141 -38.58 -12.44 14.74
CA GLY A 141 -39.07 -11.07 14.88
C GLY A 141 -39.91 -10.60 13.69
N THR A 142 -39.72 -9.34 13.30
CA THR A 142 -40.38 -8.72 12.13
C THR A 142 -39.44 -8.45 10.96
N SER A 143 -38.14 -8.69 11.14
CA SER A 143 -37.12 -8.51 10.11
C SER A 143 -37.07 -9.70 9.15
N ASP A 144 -36.76 -9.44 7.88
CA ASP A 144 -36.62 -10.49 6.87
C ASP A 144 -35.37 -11.34 7.13
N PRO A 145 -35.41 -12.69 6.98
CA PRO A 145 -34.25 -13.55 7.22
C PRO A 145 -33.03 -13.22 6.36
N VAL A 146 -31.84 -13.31 6.96
CA VAL A 146 -30.56 -12.94 6.32
C VAL A 146 -29.48 -13.94 6.68
N PHE A 147 -28.56 -14.22 5.75
CA PHE A 147 -27.52 -15.23 5.99
C PHE A 147 -26.17 -14.80 5.43
N MET A 148 -25.13 -15.42 5.99
CA MET A 148 -23.77 -15.42 5.45
C MET A 148 -23.23 -16.84 5.40
N SER A 149 -22.29 -17.07 4.50
CA SER A 149 -21.71 -18.37 4.24
C SER A 149 -20.20 -18.31 4.14
N LYS A 150 -19.52 -19.34 4.63
CA LYS A 150 -18.09 -19.58 4.44
C LYS A 150 -17.86 -21.03 4.06
N ASN A 151 -16.88 -21.29 3.21
CA ASN A 151 -16.41 -22.65 3.01
C ASN A 151 -15.49 -23.04 4.17
N ILE A 152 -15.65 -24.26 4.68
CA ILE A 152 -14.80 -24.84 5.71
C ILE A 152 -14.08 -26.06 5.14
N ASP A 153 -12.86 -26.31 5.61
CA ASP A 153 -12.04 -27.43 5.14
C ASP A 153 -12.18 -28.64 6.09
N GLY A 154 -12.43 -29.81 5.51
CA GLY A 154 -12.50 -31.09 6.22
C GLY A 154 -11.14 -31.65 6.63
N ASN A 155 -10.27 -30.82 7.19
CA ASN A 155 -8.88 -31.17 7.55
C ASN A 155 -8.76 -31.80 8.96
N ASN A 156 -9.88 -31.93 9.67
CA ASN A 156 -9.94 -32.41 11.06
C ASN A 156 -9.13 -31.54 12.04
N GLY A 157 -8.83 -30.29 11.72
CA GLY A 157 -8.29 -29.28 12.62
C GLY A 157 -9.39 -28.45 13.27
N TRP A 158 -9.05 -27.71 14.33
CA TRP A 158 -9.92 -26.65 14.85
C TRP A 158 -9.69 -25.37 14.05
N GLU A 159 -10.76 -24.76 13.58
CA GLU A 159 -10.76 -23.48 12.88
C GLU A 159 -11.74 -22.52 13.55
N ILE A 160 -11.44 -21.22 13.49
CA ILE A 160 -12.33 -20.16 13.97
C ILE A 160 -13.03 -19.55 12.76
N HIS A 161 -14.36 -19.57 12.75
CA HIS A 161 -15.15 -18.88 11.76
C HIS A 161 -15.83 -17.66 12.38
N SER A 162 -15.93 -16.59 11.60
CA SER A 162 -16.50 -15.31 12.03
C SER A 162 -17.42 -14.76 10.95
N PHE A 163 -18.57 -14.23 11.35
CA PHE A 163 -19.64 -13.76 10.49
C PHE A 163 -20.06 -12.35 10.95
N ASP A 164 -19.87 -11.34 10.09
CA ASP A 164 -20.19 -9.94 10.40
C ASP A 164 -21.64 -9.54 10.04
N PHE A 165 -22.46 -9.35 11.09
CA PHE A 165 -23.83 -8.85 10.98
C PHE A 165 -23.95 -7.36 11.36
N SER A 166 -22.87 -6.57 11.30
CA SER A 166 -22.84 -5.13 11.64
C SER A 166 -23.91 -4.32 10.92
N TRP A 167 -24.14 -4.64 9.65
CA TRP A 167 -25.18 -4.07 8.79
C TRP A 167 -26.62 -4.38 9.24
N ARG A 168 -26.83 -5.20 10.28
CA ARG A 168 -28.14 -5.58 10.85
C ARG A 168 -28.39 -5.06 12.27
N GLN A 169 -27.57 -4.13 12.76
CA GLN A 169 -27.67 -3.55 14.12
C GLN A 169 -29.04 -2.96 14.53
N ASN A 170 -29.89 -2.60 13.55
CA ASN A 170 -31.21 -1.99 13.78
C ASN A 170 -32.38 -2.97 13.58
N GLU A 171 -32.10 -4.25 13.36
CA GLU A 171 -33.09 -5.29 13.12
C GLU A 171 -33.45 -6.05 14.39
N ASN A 172 -34.56 -6.79 14.39
CA ASN A 172 -35.09 -7.48 15.58
C ASN A 172 -35.16 -9.00 15.43
N HIS A 173 -34.19 -9.60 14.74
CA HIS A 173 -34.02 -11.05 14.66
C HIS A 173 -33.97 -11.68 16.06
N GLN A 174 -34.54 -12.86 16.20
CA GLN A 174 -34.64 -13.57 17.48
C GLN A 174 -33.94 -14.93 17.47
N LYS A 175 -33.50 -15.40 16.30
CA LYS A 175 -32.95 -16.73 16.10
C LYS A 175 -31.68 -16.73 15.29
N ILE A 176 -30.83 -17.71 15.56
CA ILE A 176 -29.69 -18.10 14.73
C ILE A 176 -29.91 -19.53 14.25
N LYS A 177 -29.76 -19.75 12.94
CA LYS A 177 -29.66 -21.09 12.37
C LYS A 177 -28.27 -21.32 11.80
N ILE A 178 -27.64 -22.41 12.21
CA ILE A 178 -26.30 -22.80 11.76
C ILE A 178 -26.44 -24.08 10.94
N PHE A 179 -26.05 -24.00 9.68
CA PHE A 179 -26.09 -25.12 8.73
C PHE A 179 -24.68 -25.55 8.40
N PHE A 180 -24.43 -26.85 8.46
CA PHE A 180 -23.17 -27.45 8.02
C PHE A 180 -23.38 -28.16 6.69
N ASN A 181 -22.48 -27.93 5.74
CA ASN A 181 -22.55 -28.46 4.38
C ASN A 181 -23.90 -28.12 3.69
N TYR A 182 -24.30 -26.85 3.79
CA TYR A 182 -25.61 -26.37 3.36
C TYR A 182 -25.98 -26.81 1.93
N GLY A 183 -27.20 -27.32 1.75
CA GLY A 183 -27.72 -27.71 0.44
C GLY A 183 -27.15 -29.02 -0.11
N GLN A 184 -26.26 -29.70 0.62
CA GLN A 184 -25.71 -31.00 0.25
C GLN A 184 -26.33 -32.12 1.11
N ASN A 185 -26.37 -33.33 0.55
CA ASN A 185 -26.71 -34.52 1.33
C ASN A 185 -25.49 -34.99 2.13
N VAL A 186 -25.75 -35.76 3.18
CA VAL A 186 -24.74 -36.44 4.00
C VAL A 186 -23.72 -37.18 3.11
N LEU A 187 -22.44 -36.84 3.26
CA LEU A 187 -21.36 -37.49 2.50
C LEU A 187 -21.13 -38.92 3.03
N GLY A 188 -21.02 -39.88 2.12
CA GLY A 188 -20.65 -41.26 2.45
C GLY A 188 -21.76 -42.11 3.09
N GLY A 189 -22.98 -41.60 3.22
CA GLY A 189 -24.14 -42.37 3.73
C GLY A 189 -24.08 -42.69 5.23
N VAL A 190 -23.21 -42.03 5.98
CA VAL A 190 -23.11 -42.09 7.44
C VAL A 190 -23.18 -40.67 8.01
N PRO A 191 -23.81 -40.43 9.17
CA PRO A 191 -23.94 -39.09 9.73
C PRO A 191 -22.61 -38.36 9.78
N ASN A 192 -22.59 -37.12 9.27
CA ASN A 192 -21.40 -36.28 9.31
C ASN A 192 -21.29 -35.61 10.68
N ILE A 193 -20.10 -35.62 11.26
CA ILE A 193 -19.86 -35.11 12.61
C ILE A 193 -19.18 -33.76 12.53
N TYR A 194 -19.76 -32.77 13.18
CA TYR A 194 -19.15 -31.45 13.36
C TYR A 194 -18.96 -31.20 14.85
N TYR A 195 -17.71 -31.01 15.26
CA TYR A 195 -17.41 -30.55 16.61
C TYR A 195 -17.43 -29.04 16.62
N ILE A 196 -18.15 -28.46 17.58
CA ILE A 196 -18.35 -27.02 17.70
C ILE A 196 -18.02 -26.56 19.10
N ASP A 197 -17.52 -25.34 19.21
CA ASP A 197 -17.20 -24.73 20.49
C ASP A 197 -17.18 -23.21 20.39
N ASP A 198 -17.20 -22.52 21.54
CA ASP A 198 -17.20 -21.06 21.67
C ASP A 198 -18.14 -20.36 20.68
N LEU A 199 -19.44 -20.58 20.83
CA LEU A 199 -20.46 -19.86 20.08
C LEU A 199 -20.74 -18.54 20.81
N PHE A 200 -20.40 -17.40 20.22
CA PHE A 200 -20.62 -16.10 20.84
C PHE A 200 -20.72 -14.96 19.83
N PHE A 201 -21.27 -13.82 20.25
CA PHE A 201 -21.15 -12.55 19.54
C PHE A 201 -19.98 -11.74 20.10
N ASP A 202 -19.05 -11.38 19.24
CA ASP A 202 -17.94 -10.49 19.52
C ASP A 202 -18.24 -9.07 19.04
N ILE A 203 -17.49 -8.09 19.56
CA ILE A 203 -17.60 -6.71 19.15
C ILE A 203 -17.18 -6.52 17.68
N TYR A 204 -17.89 -5.65 16.96
CA TYR A 204 -17.39 -5.13 15.69
C TYR A 204 -16.42 -4.01 15.96
N LEU A 205 -15.16 -4.23 15.58
CA LEU A 205 -14.16 -3.19 15.51
C LEU A 205 -14.12 -2.75 14.05
N ASP A 206 -14.60 -1.53 13.78
CA ASP A 206 -14.40 -0.90 12.48
C ASP A 206 -12.88 -0.78 12.28
N PRO A 207 -12.28 -1.42 11.25
CA PRO A 207 -10.84 -1.33 11.01
C PRO A 207 -10.37 0.11 10.78
N CYS A 208 -11.28 1.02 10.42
CA CYS A 208 -11.02 2.44 10.24
C CYS A 208 -11.30 3.27 11.50
N GLN A 209 -11.76 2.65 12.59
CA GLN A 209 -11.98 3.35 13.85
C GLN A 209 -10.66 3.87 14.42
N ASN A 210 -10.61 5.16 14.76
CA ASN A 210 -9.43 5.84 15.30
C ASN A 210 -8.25 6.00 14.32
N ILE A 211 -8.46 5.79 13.03
CA ILE A 211 -7.49 6.21 12.02
C ILE A 211 -7.56 7.73 11.89
N GLU A 212 -6.52 8.43 12.34
CA GLU A 212 -6.40 9.88 12.15
C GLU A 212 -6.19 10.19 10.66
N GLN A 213 -6.87 11.23 10.17
CA GLN A 213 -6.79 11.64 8.78
C GLN A 213 -5.39 12.15 8.43
N ASN A 214 -4.78 11.59 7.39
CA ASN A 214 -3.55 12.13 6.80
C ASN A 214 -3.87 12.82 5.47
N LEU A 215 -3.85 14.16 5.48
CA LEU A 215 -4.23 14.99 4.33
C LEU A 215 -3.28 14.87 3.13
N THR A 216 -2.10 14.27 3.29
CA THR A 216 -1.22 13.98 2.15
C THR A 216 -1.71 12.77 1.35
N ILE A 217 -2.55 11.92 1.94
CA ILE A 217 -3.15 10.76 1.28
C ILE A 217 -4.44 11.20 0.62
N ILE A 218 -4.55 10.98 -0.68
CA ILE A 218 -5.80 11.22 -1.41
C ILE A 218 -6.74 10.03 -1.20
N SER A 219 -6.24 8.82 -1.52
CA SER A 219 -6.93 7.56 -1.27
C SER A 219 -5.95 6.40 -1.12
N ASP A 220 -6.06 5.64 -0.02
CA ASP A 220 -5.51 4.28 0.09
C ASP A 220 -6.54 3.21 -0.32
N PHE A 221 -7.81 3.57 -0.52
CA PHE A 221 -8.92 2.64 -0.81
C PHE A 221 -9.35 1.74 0.37
N GLU A 222 -8.74 1.89 1.54
CA GLU A 222 -9.22 1.38 2.83
C GLU A 222 -9.86 2.49 3.67
N CYS A 223 -9.06 3.13 4.53
CA CYS A 223 -9.52 4.01 5.60
C CYS A 223 -9.21 5.47 5.30
N GLN A 224 -8.13 5.77 4.58
CA GLN A 224 -7.76 7.11 4.15
C GLN A 224 -8.38 7.40 2.79
N LYS A 225 -9.68 7.72 2.76
CA LYS A 225 -10.43 8.12 1.56
C LYS A 225 -10.78 9.59 1.61
N ASN A 226 -9.75 10.42 1.60
CA ASN A 226 -9.85 11.82 2.00
C ASN A 226 -10.53 12.69 0.95
N TYR A 227 -10.51 12.25 -0.32
CA TYR A 227 -11.16 12.94 -1.42
C TYR A 227 -12.00 11.98 -2.26
N GLN A 228 -12.98 12.54 -2.96
CA GLN A 228 -13.76 11.79 -3.93
C GLN A 228 -12.96 11.58 -5.21
N LEU A 229 -12.83 10.33 -5.63
CA LEU A 229 -12.18 9.94 -6.87
C LEU A 229 -13.24 9.67 -7.94
N LEU A 230 -13.29 10.49 -8.98
CA LEU A 230 -14.25 10.38 -10.07
C LEU A 230 -13.61 9.77 -11.31
N ASN A 231 -14.32 8.85 -11.96
CA ASN A 231 -14.11 8.41 -13.33
C ASN A 231 -15.29 8.92 -14.17
N GLY A 232 -15.07 9.99 -14.93
CA GLY A 232 -16.16 10.76 -15.55
C GLY A 232 -17.12 11.31 -14.49
N ASN A 233 -18.40 10.92 -14.56
CA ASN A 233 -19.43 11.33 -13.59
C ASN A 233 -19.66 10.32 -12.46
N ASN A 234 -18.93 9.20 -12.46
CA ASN A 234 -19.09 8.11 -11.50
C ASN A 234 -17.90 8.07 -10.53
N ASN A 235 -18.07 7.43 -9.37
CA ASN A 235 -16.92 7.14 -8.51
C ASN A 235 -16.06 6.03 -9.12
N VAL A 236 -14.75 6.08 -8.86
CA VAL A 236 -13.87 4.92 -9.07
C VAL A 236 -14.41 3.72 -8.31
N LEU A 237 -14.44 2.56 -8.96
CA LEU A 237 -14.89 1.32 -8.35
C LEU A 237 -13.83 0.83 -7.36
N ILE A 238 -14.23 0.56 -6.12
CA ILE A 238 -13.36 -0.10 -5.14
C ILE A 238 -13.61 -1.60 -5.23
N THR A 239 -12.54 -2.40 -5.38
CA THR A 239 -12.59 -3.86 -5.48
C THR A 239 -11.49 -4.51 -4.66
N ASN A 240 -11.61 -5.81 -4.38
CA ASN A 240 -10.49 -6.59 -3.84
C ASN A 240 -9.30 -6.52 -4.80
N ASN A 241 -8.10 -6.37 -4.24
CA ASN A 241 -6.85 -6.38 -5.01
C ASN A 241 -6.72 -7.70 -5.79
N PRO A 242 -6.79 -7.69 -7.13
CA PRO A 242 -6.74 -8.91 -7.92
C PRO A 242 -5.31 -9.45 -8.09
N TYR A 243 -4.30 -8.62 -7.82
CA TYR A 243 -2.89 -8.93 -8.08
C TYR A 243 -2.01 -8.55 -6.88
N PRO A 244 -2.24 -9.06 -5.66
CA PRO A 244 -1.40 -8.72 -4.52
C PRO A 244 0.02 -9.26 -4.72
N ASP A 245 1.01 -8.41 -4.51
CA ASP A 245 2.44 -8.75 -4.59
C ASP A 245 3.25 -8.10 -3.44
N ALA A 246 4.58 -8.12 -3.54
CA ALA A 246 5.45 -7.54 -2.51
C ALA A 246 5.43 -6.01 -2.48
N LEU A 247 5.09 -5.35 -3.60
CA LEU A 247 4.99 -3.90 -3.69
C LEU A 247 3.62 -3.43 -3.22
N ASN A 248 2.55 -4.16 -3.57
CA ASN A 248 1.20 -3.84 -3.16
C ASN A 248 0.44 -5.09 -2.65
N ASN A 249 0.29 -5.20 -1.34
CA ASN A 249 -0.42 -6.30 -0.67
C ASN A 249 -1.71 -5.84 0.06
N THR A 250 -2.20 -4.64 -0.27
CA THR A 250 -3.45 -4.08 0.25
C THR A 250 -4.65 -4.95 -0.11
N MET A 251 -5.72 -4.82 0.68
CA MET A 251 -6.93 -5.63 0.47
C MET A 251 -7.79 -5.03 -0.65
N PHE A 252 -7.90 -3.70 -0.68
CA PHE A 252 -8.77 -3.00 -1.62
C PHE A 252 -7.96 -2.08 -2.50
N VAL A 253 -8.38 -1.95 -3.75
CA VAL A 253 -7.76 -1.07 -4.74
C VAL A 253 -8.86 -0.37 -5.54
N GLY A 254 -8.51 0.76 -6.15
CA GLY A 254 -9.35 1.41 -7.14
C GLY A 254 -9.24 0.70 -8.49
N ALA A 255 -10.36 0.55 -9.19
CA ALA A 255 -10.41 0.13 -10.59
C ALA A 255 -10.91 1.30 -11.44
N PHE A 256 -9.97 1.95 -12.13
CA PHE A 256 -10.27 2.98 -13.13
C PHE A 256 -10.57 2.29 -14.47
N ILE A 257 -11.64 2.71 -15.13
CA ILE A 257 -12.09 2.14 -16.42
C ILE A 257 -11.94 3.24 -17.47
N ASP A 258 -11.02 3.04 -18.40
CA ASP A 258 -10.98 3.76 -19.68
C ASP A 258 -11.93 3.05 -20.63
N ASP A 259 -12.96 3.73 -21.12
CA ASP A 259 -13.97 3.11 -21.99
C ASP A 259 -13.53 3.05 -23.47
N GLY A 260 -12.38 3.63 -23.78
CA GLY A 260 -11.74 3.70 -25.09
C GLY A 260 -12.45 4.60 -26.10
N THR A 261 -13.58 5.22 -25.72
CA THR A 261 -14.38 6.11 -26.58
C THR A 261 -14.00 7.58 -26.45
N ASP A 262 -13.43 8.00 -25.31
CA ASP A 262 -12.82 9.32 -25.12
C ASP A 262 -11.31 9.17 -24.88
N SER A 263 -10.49 9.85 -25.69
CA SER A 263 -9.03 9.88 -25.52
C SER A 263 -8.56 10.67 -24.30
N SER A 264 -9.49 11.23 -23.52
CA SER A 264 -9.27 12.16 -22.41
C SER A 264 -9.94 11.70 -21.12
N ASP A 265 -10.27 10.40 -21.01
CA ASP A 265 -10.77 9.80 -19.78
C ASP A 265 -9.76 10.03 -18.65
N ALA A 266 -10.25 10.62 -17.56
CA ALA A 266 -9.42 11.02 -16.43
C ALA A 266 -10.02 10.58 -15.10
N LEU A 267 -9.14 10.13 -14.22
CA LEU A 267 -9.38 10.17 -12.79
C LEU A 267 -9.38 11.63 -12.34
N ILE A 268 -10.45 12.12 -11.74
CA ILE A 268 -10.59 13.51 -11.29
C ILE A 268 -10.72 13.57 -9.78
N VAL A 269 -9.96 14.48 -9.17
CA VAL A 269 -10.03 14.83 -7.75
C VAL A 269 -10.16 16.35 -7.62
N ASP A 270 -11.24 16.80 -6.97
CA ASP A 270 -11.44 18.21 -6.60
C ASP A 270 -11.09 18.40 -5.11
N PHE A 271 -10.12 19.26 -4.83
CA PHE A 271 -9.67 19.54 -3.46
C PHE A 271 -10.52 20.60 -2.76
N GLY A 272 -11.40 21.31 -3.49
CA GLY A 272 -12.24 22.39 -2.97
C GLY A 272 -11.47 23.67 -2.62
N GLY A 273 -10.15 23.68 -2.79
CA GLY A 273 -9.25 24.78 -2.50
C GLY A 273 -7.85 24.51 -3.04
N PRO A 274 -6.92 25.48 -2.92
CA PRO A 274 -5.56 25.32 -3.43
C PRO A 274 -4.84 24.13 -2.79
N ILE A 275 -4.13 23.37 -3.63
CA ILE A 275 -3.26 22.27 -3.21
C ILE A 275 -1.96 22.88 -2.68
N ASP A 276 -1.54 22.47 -1.48
CA ASP A 276 -0.27 22.90 -0.89
C ASP A 276 0.87 21.98 -1.34
N LEU A 277 1.72 22.46 -2.24
CA LEU A 277 2.86 21.73 -2.80
C LEU A 277 4.19 22.15 -2.16
N ASN A 278 4.21 23.00 -1.13
CA ASN A 278 5.46 23.51 -0.55
C ASN A 278 6.34 22.39 0.03
N ASP A 279 5.71 21.45 0.73
CA ASP A 279 6.39 20.33 1.40
C ASP A 279 6.13 18.98 0.73
N ASN A 280 5.02 18.84 -0.01
CA ASN A 280 4.57 17.58 -0.61
C ASN A 280 4.18 17.77 -2.07
N SER A 281 5.19 17.94 -2.93
CA SER A 281 5.02 18.23 -4.35
C SER A 281 5.02 17.00 -5.26
N GLN A 282 5.40 15.82 -4.76
CA GLN A 282 5.42 14.60 -5.57
C GLN A 282 4.11 13.83 -5.43
N LEU A 283 3.39 13.68 -6.54
CA LEU A 283 2.26 12.77 -6.62
C LEU A 283 2.78 11.34 -6.83
N HIS A 284 2.44 10.46 -5.91
CA HIS A 284 2.70 9.02 -5.98
C HIS A 284 1.39 8.28 -6.25
N ILE A 285 1.48 7.27 -7.11
CA ILE A 285 0.38 6.35 -7.40
C ILE A 285 0.94 4.99 -7.77
N LYS A 286 0.47 3.93 -7.10
CA LYS A 286 0.73 2.56 -7.53
C LYS A 286 -0.27 2.19 -8.62
N ILE A 287 0.22 1.64 -9.73
CA ILE A 287 -0.62 1.23 -10.86
C ILE A 287 -0.23 -0.19 -11.28
N ASN A 288 -1.24 -1.05 -11.47
CA ASN A 288 -1.13 -2.32 -12.17
C ASN A 288 -2.02 -2.26 -13.42
N SER A 289 -1.44 -2.59 -14.59
CA SER A 289 -2.15 -2.61 -15.86
C SER A 289 -1.81 -3.86 -16.66
N SER A 290 -2.77 -4.34 -17.45
CA SER A 290 -2.56 -5.46 -18.39
C SER A 290 -1.96 -5.02 -19.73
N ILE A 291 -1.83 -3.71 -19.96
CA ILE A 291 -1.32 -3.13 -21.21
C ILE A 291 -0.25 -2.08 -20.95
N THR A 292 0.57 -1.82 -21.96
CA THR A 292 1.41 -0.62 -21.98
C THR A 292 0.57 0.56 -22.44
N ALA A 293 0.70 1.71 -21.78
CA ALA A 293 -0.14 2.88 -22.06
C ALA A 293 0.59 4.19 -21.67
N PRO A 294 0.40 5.29 -22.41
CA PRO A 294 0.80 6.60 -21.92
C PRO A 294 -0.03 6.98 -20.69
N ILE A 295 0.57 7.69 -19.74
CA ILE A 295 -0.12 8.22 -18.57
C ILE A 295 0.27 9.68 -18.37
N MET A 296 -0.67 10.53 -17.98
CA MET A 296 -0.41 11.94 -17.70
C MET A 296 -1.10 12.34 -16.41
N ALA A 297 -0.36 12.90 -15.46
CA ALA A 297 -0.95 13.58 -14.31
C ALA A 297 -0.89 15.09 -14.55
N GLY A 298 -1.95 15.80 -14.21
CA GLY A 298 -1.99 17.24 -14.33
C GLY A 298 -2.77 17.96 -13.24
N LEU A 299 -2.30 19.15 -12.90
CA LEU A 299 -2.93 20.07 -11.96
C LEU A 299 -3.69 21.16 -12.72
N TYR A 300 -4.93 21.43 -12.30
CA TYR A 300 -5.85 22.36 -12.96
C TYR A 300 -6.53 23.30 -11.96
N GLY A 301 -7.19 24.33 -12.48
CA GLY A 301 -7.92 25.32 -11.69
C GLY A 301 -7.07 26.51 -11.21
N GLY A 302 -5.76 26.46 -11.46
CA GLY A 302 -4.84 27.59 -11.30
C GLY A 302 -4.71 28.44 -12.57
N SER A 303 -3.70 29.31 -12.57
CA SER A 303 -3.39 30.24 -13.66
C SER A 303 -3.06 29.53 -14.97
N ILE A 304 -2.24 28.48 -14.91
CA ILE A 304 -1.76 27.72 -16.07
C ILE A 304 -1.75 26.23 -15.71
N PRO A 305 -2.49 25.34 -16.42
CA PRO A 305 -2.42 23.91 -16.18
C PRO A 305 -1.00 23.36 -16.26
N GLN A 306 -0.66 22.47 -15.33
CA GLN A 306 0.65 21.81 -15.29
C GLN A 306 0.48 20.33 -15.51
N GLU A 307 1.15 19.77 -16.52
CA GLU A 307 0.94 18.40 -16.99
C GLU A 307 2.28 17.66 -17.12
N ILE A 308 2.38 16.49 -16.49
CA ILE A 308 3.58 15.64 -16.51
C ILE A 308 3.20 14.29 -17.10
N SER A 309 3.89 13.88 -18.17
CA SER A 309 3.63 12.63 -18.88
C SER A 309 4.66 11.55 -18.54
N ASN A 310 4.21 10.31 -18.49
CA ASN A 310 5.02 9.10 -18.32
C ASN A 310 4.44 7.95 -19.17
N ASN A 311 5.04 6.77 -19.14
CA ASN A 311 4.55 5.58 -19.83
C ASN A 311 4.51 4.37 -18.90
N ILE A 312 3.37 3.68 -18.90
CA ILE A 312 3.22 2.35 -18.33
C ILE A 312 3.87 1.36 -19.31
N ILE A 313 5.00 0.78 -18.91
CA ILE A 313 5.79 -0.15 -19.74
C ILE A 313 5.85 -1.56 -19.16
N ILE A 314 5.64 -1.72 -17.85
CA ILE A 314 5.56 -3.02 -17.18
C ILE A 314 4.09 -3.38 -17.04
N THR A 315 3.72 -4.58 -17.46
CA THR A 315 2.35 -5.09 -17.41
C THR A 315 2.22 -6.27 -16.45
N GLY A 316 1.05 -6.39 -15.82
CA GLY A 316 0.72 -7.47 -14.87
C GLY A 316 1.37 -7.34 -13.49
N GLU A 317 2.21 -6.34 -13.26
CA GLU A 317 2.89 -6.07 -11.99
C GLU A 317 2.52 -4.67 -11.48
N TRP A 318 2.54 -4.47 -10.17
CA TRP A 318 2.41 -3.13 -9.60
C TRP A 318 3.69 -2.32 -9.83
N VAL A 319 3.53 -1.06 -10.20
CA VAL A 319 4.62 -0.09 -10.31
C VAL A 319 4.21 1.20 -9.63
N ASN A 320 5.11 1.80 -8.86
CA ASN A 320 4.92 3.14 -8.30
C ASN A 320 5.34 4.20 -9.33
N TYR A 321 4.39 5.04 -9.75
CA TYR A 321 4.62 6.18 -10.63
C TYR A 321 4.69 7.45 -9.80
N ILE A 322 5.65 8.31 -10.16
CA ILE A 322 5.91 9.57 -9.48
C ILE A 322 5.80 10.71 -10.49
N PHE A 323 5.03 11.74 -10.15
CA PHE A 323 4.93 12.98 -10.91
C PHE A 323 5.34 14.13 -10.00
N ASP A 324 6.41 14.85 -10.37
CA ASP A 324 7.04 15.87 -9.52
C ASP A 324 6.57 17.27 -9.89
N PHE A 325 5.68 17.84 -9.07
CA PHE A 325 5.14 19.20 -9.27
C PHE A 325 5.90 20.25 -8.45
N SER A 326 7.18 20.02 -8.11
CA SER A 326 7.96 20.97 -7.28
C SER A 326 8.12 22.37 -7.88
N ASN A 327 8.04 22.49 -9.22
CA ASN A 327 8.15 23.76 -9.93
C ASN A 327 6.77 24.40 -10.21
N VAL A 328 5.71 23.93 -9.55
CA VAL A 328 4.33 24.39 -9.78
C VAL A 328 3.86 25.30 -8.65
N ASP A 329 3.14 26.37 -9.02
CA ASP A 329 2.52 27.29 -8.08
C ASP A 329 1.35 26.64 -7.30
N ASN A 330 1.18 27.08 -6.04
CA ASN A 330 0.11 26.65 -5.14
C ASN A 330 -1.24 27.33 -5.42
N ASP A 331 -1.66 27.40 -6.68
CA ASP A 331 -2.94 28.00 -7.10
C ASP A 331 -3.91 26.98 -7.75
N HIS A 332 -3.46 25.74 -7.92
CA HIS A 332 -4.24 24.65 -8.49
C HIS A 332 -5.19 24.02 -7.47
N THR A 333 -6.38 23.59 -7.91
CA THR A 333 -7.46 23.07 -7.05
C THR A 333 -7.92 21.68 -7.44
N ASN A 334 -7.50 21.19 -8.61
CA ASN A 334 -7.93 19.91 -9.17
C ASN A 334 -6.73 19.09 -9.62
N LEU A 335 -6.75 17.79 -9.33
CA LEU A 335 -5.85 16.81 -9.93
C LEU A 335 -6.63 16.01 -10.98
N LYS A 336 -6.01 15.79 -12.14
CA LYS A 336 -6.48 14.83 -13.14
C LYS A 336 -5.37 13.85 -13.50
N ILE A 337 -5.70 12.56 -13.59
CA ILE A 337 -4.78 11.53 -14.09
C ILE A 337 -5.43 10.85 -15.28
N PHE A 338 -4.85 11.06 -16.47
CA PHE A 338 -5.28 10.48 -17.72
C PHE A 338 -4.54 9.17 -17.94
N PHE A 339 -5.26 8.06 -17.81
CA PHE A 339 -4.75 6.74 -18.17
C PHE A 339 -4.93 6.55 -19.66
N ASN A 340 -3.93 5.98 -20.33
CA ASN A 340 -3.94 5.78 -21.77
C ASN A 340 -4.16 7.09 -22.56
N ASN A 341 -3.57 8.18 -22.06
CA ASN A 341 -3.77 9.54 -22.55
C ASN A 341 -3.57 9.67 -24.07
N GLY A 342 -4.54 10.28 -24.76
CA GLY A 342 -4.46 10.55 -26.20
C GLY A 342 -4.67 9.33 -27.10
N VAL A 343 -5.02 8.18 -26.54
CA VAL A 343 -5.26 6.93 -27.28
C VAL A 343 -6.76 6.62 -27.28
N SER A 344 -7.34 6.40 -28.46
CA SER A 344 -8.68 5.79 -28.58
C SER A 344 -8.53 4.36 -29.05
N ASN A 345 -8.97 3.42 -28.22
CA ASN A 345 -8.91 1.98 -28.51
C ASN A 345 -10.22 1.43 -29.08
N GLY A 346 -11.23 2.28 -29.31
CA GLY A 346 -12.60 1.85 -29.64
C GLY A 346 -13.35 1.34 -28.41
N ASN A 347 -14.43 0.56 -28.60
CA ASN A 347 -15.35 0.15 -27.51
C ASN A 347 -14.82 -1.00 -26.60
N SER A 348 -13.52 -1.06 -26.32
CA SER A 348 -12.97 -2.06 -25.42
C SER A 348 -12.50 -1.39 -24.14
N ASP A 349 -13.20 -1.66 -23.05
CA ASP A 349 -12.82 -1.15 -21.74
C ASP A 349 -11.41 -1.63 -21.36
N GLN A 350 -10.55 -0.69 -20.95
CA GLN A 350 -9.29 -0.98 -20.28
C GLN A 350 -9.42 -0.66 -18.79
N ILE A 351 -8.95 -1.59 -17.95
CA ILE A 351 -8.97 -1.41 -16.50
C ILE A 351 -7.54 -1.15 -16.02
N PHE A 352 -7.37 -0.06 -15.28
CA PHE A 352 -6.17 0.28 -14.55
C PHE A 352 -6.47 0.14 -13.05
N TYR A 353 -5.77 -0.77 -12.38
CA TYR A 353 -5.87 -0.88 -10.94
C TYR A 353 -4.92 0.12 -10.30
N ILE A 354 -5.44 0.91 -9.37
CA ILE A 354 -4.73 2.02 -8.74
C ILE A 354 -4.79 1.90 -7.23
N ASP A 355 -3.72 2.33 -6.57
CA ASP A 355 -3.61 2.30 -5.12
C ASP A 355 -2.62 3.35 -4.60
N GLU A 356 -2.66 3.61 -3.29
CA GLU A 356 -1.78 4.52 -2.56
C GLU A 356 -1.59 5.87 -3.28
N LEU A 357 -2.70 6.53 -3.60
CA LEU A 357 -2.68 7.84 -4.24
C LEU A 357 -2.39 8.92 -3.18
N MET A 358 -1.22 9.55 -3.24
CA MET A 358 -0.77 10.50 -2.21
C MET A 358 0.23 11.52 -2.73
N PHE A 359 0.33 12.66 -2.05
CA PHE A 359 1.42 13.61 -2.21
C PHE A 359 2.51 13.35 -1.16
N LEU A 360 3.77 13.33 -1.57
CA LEU A 360 4.93 13.15 -0.70
C LEU A 360 5.98 14.23 -0.97
N THR A 361 6.89 14.40 -0.02
CA THR A 361 8.04 15.29 -0.17
C THR A 361 8.99 14.80 -1.25
N ALA A 362 9.42 15.72 -2.11
CA ALA A 362 10.41 15.43 -3.12
C ALA A 362 11.82 15.25 -2.50
N PRO A 363 12.57 14.19 -2.86
CA PRO A 363 13.95 14.03 -2.41
C PRO A 363 14.85 15.12 -3.01
N CYS A 364 15.64 15.76 -2.15
CA CYS A 364 16.49 16.87 -2.54
C CYS A 364 17.75 16.46 -3.32
N ASP A 365 18.07 15.17 -3.37
CA ASP A 365 19.24 14.60 -4.04
C ASP A 365 18.92 13.98 -5.41
N GLU A 366 17.66 14.05 -5.85
CA GLU A 366 17.21 13.58 -7.16
C GLU A 366 16.83 14.75 -8.07
N PRO A 367 17.30 14.76 -9.34
CA PRO A 367 16.96 15.81 -10.28
C PRO A 367 15.49 15.76 -10.69
N ILE A 368 14.93 16.91 -11.00
CA ILE A 368 13.67 17.01 -11.74
C ILE A 368 13.98 16.68 -13.20
N ILE A 369 13.31 15.66 -13.73
CA ILE A 369 13.42 15.28 -15.14
C ILE A 369 12.30 15.97 -15.90
N GLU A 370 12.67 17.02 -16.63
CA GLU A 370 11.72 17.78 -17.43
C GLU A 370 11.46 17.12 -18.78
N ASN A 371 10.19 17.12 -19.20
CA ASN A 371 9.82 16.71 -20.54
C ASN A 371 9.75 17.93 -21.45
N CYS A 372 10.80 18.17 -22.23
CA CYS A 372 10.87 19.34 -23.12
C CYS A 372 9.98 19.25 -24.37
N ILE A 373 9.20 18.17 -24.54
CA ILE A 373 8.31 18.02 -25.70
C ILE A 373 7.15 19.01 -25.59
N GLY A 374 7.06 19.93 -26.55
CA GLY A 374 5.93 20.86 -26.65
C GLY A 374 5.99 22.04 -25.67
N VAL A 375 7.12 22.26 -25.00
CA VAL A 375 7.34 23.44 -24.16
C VAL A 375 7.13 24.71 -24.99
N VAL A 376 6.26 25.59 -24.49
CA VAL A 376 5.97 26.90 -25.09
C VAL A 376 7.01 27.89 -24.60
N GLU A 377 7.60 28.65 -25.51
CA GLU A 377 8.59 29.68 -25.21
C GLU A 377 8.03 30.73 -24.22
N ASP A 378 8.71 30.89 -23.08
CA ASP A 378 8.58 32.05 -22.21
C ASP A 378 9.76 32.99 -22.45
N ILE A 379 9.49 34.10 -23.14
CA ILE A 379 10.51 35.12 -23.47
C ILE A 379 11.16 35.76 -22.24
N ASN A 380 10.60 35.59 -21.04
CA ASN A 380 11.22 36.08 -19.81
C ASN A 380 12.29 35.13 -19.29
N ILE A 381 12.25 33.84 -19.66
CA ILE A 381 13.33 32.89 -19.38
C ILE A 381 14.42 33.10 -20.43
N ILE A 382 15.61 33.45 -19.98
CA ILE A 382 16.78 33.55 -20.85
C ILE A 382 17.31 32.14 -21.14
N SER A 383 17.56 31.41 -20.07
CA SER A 383 17.92 30.00 -20.11
C SER A 383 17.61 29.33 -18.78
N ASP A 384 17.08 28.13 -18.83
CA ASP A 384 17.03 27.18 -17.71
C ASP A 384 18.00 26.00 -17.93
N TRP A 385 18.81 26.05 -19.00
CA TRP A 385 19.76 25.02 -19.42
C TRP A 385 19.16 23.60 -19.58
N ASN A 386 17.84 23.47 -19.56
CA ASN A 386 17.08 22.24 -19.73
C ASN A 386 16.20 22.38 -20.97
N CYS A 387 14.98 22.89 -20.80
CA CYS A 387 13.98 22.95 -21.86
C CYS A 387 13.94 24.28 -22.61
N GLN A 388 14.47 25.37 -22.04
CA GLN A 388 14.41 26.71 -22.62
C GLN A 388 15.78 27.37 -22.69
N GLN A 389 16.13 27.82 -23.90
CA GLN A 389 17.30 28.65 -24.21
C GLN A 389 16.85 29.67 -25.25
N ASN A 390 16.16 30.72 -24.80
CA ASN A 390 15.39 31.59 -25.69
C ASN A 390 16.23 32.72 -26.32
N TYR A 391 17.46 32.92 -25.83
CA TYR A 391 18.40 33.89 -26.39
C TYR A 391 19.78 33.29 -26.62
N GLU A 392 20.45 33.77 -27.67
CA GLU A 392 21.84 33.42 -27.97
C GLU A 392 22.78 34.14 -27.01
N ILE A 393 23.64 33.37 -26.34
CA ILE A 393 24.71 33.88 -25.49
C ILE A 393 25.98 33.91 -26.35
N GLU A 394 26.63 35.08 -26.48
CA GLU A 394 27.76 35.29 -27.39
C GLU A 394 28.95 34.39 -27.02
N ASN A 395 29.19 34.22 -25.72
CA ASN A 395 30.19 33.31 -25.18
C ASN A 395 29.60 31.89 -25.13
N ALA A 396 30.38 30.89 -25.52
CA ALA A 396 29.95 29.50 -25.40
C ALA A 396 29.84 29.11 -23.91
N ILE A 397 28.63 28.82 -23.45
CA ILE A 397 28.32 28.29 -22.11
C ILE A 397 27.93 26.82 -22.27
N PRO A 398 28.83 25.86 -22.00
CA PRO A 398 28.48 24.44 -22.04
C PRO A 398 27.31 24.11 -21.11
N ILE A 399 26.38 23.31 -21.60
CA ILE A 399 25.35 22.65 -20.78
C ILE A 399 25.99 21.40 -20.19
N VAL A 400 26.02 21.30 -18.87
CA VAL A 400 26.61 20.17 -18.13
C VAL A 400 25.61 19.61 -17.12
N SER A 401 25.80 18.37 -16.69
CA SER A 401 25.01 17.82 -15.58
C SER A 401 25.23 18.66 -14.33
N ASN A 402 24.15 18.94 -13.60
CA ASN A 402 24.23 19.71 -12.37
C ASN A 402 25.20 19.03 -11.38
N PRO A 403 26.29 19.71 -10.97
CA PRO A 403 27.31 19.11 -10.11
C PRO A 403 26.86 18.95 -8.66
N GLN A 404 25.75 19.58 -8.28
CA GLN A 404 25.21 19.57 -6.93
C GLN A 404 23.68 19.67 -6.95
N ILE A 405 23.02 18.53 -7.14
CA ILE A 405 21.57 18.42 -6.93
C ILE A 405 21.26 18.66 -5.45
N SER A 406 20.35 19.59 -5.17
CA SER A 406 19.95 19.98 -3.81
C SER A 406 18.54 20.60 -3.83
N CYS A 407 17.92 20.81 -2.67
CA CYS A 407 16.59 21.47 -2.63
C CYS A 407 16.63 22.88 -3.25
N GLN A 408 17.80 23.54 -3.24
CA GLN A 408 17.98 24.88 -3.82
C GLN A 408 18.05 24.85 -5.35
N ASN A 409 18.52 23.74 -5.93
CA ASN A 409 18.53 23.53 -7.36
C ASN A 409 18.47 22.04 -7.71
N ARG A 410 17.32 21.59 -8.21
CA ARG A 410 17.06 20.22 -8.64
C ARG A 410 17.10 20.06 -10.16
N SER A 411 17.49 21.09 -10.92
CA SER A 411 17.64 20.99 -12.37
C SER A 411 18.62 19.89 -12.76
N GLN A 412 18.30 19.14 -13.81
CA GLN A 412 19.17 18.06 -14.31
C GLN A 412 20.45 18.62 -14.93
N PHE A 413 20.32 19.73 -15.66
CA PHE A 413 21.41 20.41 -16.35
C PHE A 413 21.52 21.87 -15.95
N VAL A 414 22.73 22.41 -16.06
CA VAL A 414 23.09 23.80 -15.72
C VAL A 414 24.13 24.33 -16.72
N GLY A 415 24.31 25.64 -16.76
CA GLY A 415 25.37 26.28 -17.54
C GLY A 415 26.71 26.29 -16.81
N GLU A 416 27.79 25.95 -17.50
CA GLU A 416 29.16 26.07 -17.00
C GLU A 416 29.82 27.33 -17.58
N TYR A 417 30.06 28.34 -16.75
CA TYR A 417 30.84 29.52 -17.13
C TYR A 417 32.27 29.40 -16.62
N ALA A 418 33.22 29.56 -17.53
CA ALA A 418 34.63 29.51 -17.25
C ALA A 418 35.25 30.91 -17.28
N ASP A 419 35.74 31.36 -16.14
CA ASP A 419 36.58 32.55 -16.02
C ASP A 419 38.05 32.13 -16.17
N ASN A 420 38.76 32.75 -17.10
CA ASN A 420 40.17 32.43 -17.34
C ASN A 420 41.12 32.88 -16.20
N GLY A 421 40.63 33.69 -15.24
CA GLY A 421 41.35 34.16 -14.05
C GLY A 421 42.42 35.21 -14.30
N ILE A 422 42.73 35.49 -15.58
CA ILE A 422 43.80 36.40 -16.03
C ILE A 422 43.20 37.75 -16.46
N GLU A 423 41.97 37.76 -16.97
CA GLU A 423 41.27 38.96 -17.41
C GLU A 423 40.23 39.40 -16.36
N PRO A 424 40.41 40.55 -15.69
CA PRO A 424 39.52 40.97 -14.60
C PRO A 424 38.08 41.31 -15.03
N TRP A 425 37.80 41.26 -16.32
CA TRP A 425 36.51 41.63 -16.91
C TRP A 425 36.10 40.61 -17.98
N ASP A 426 36.50 39.35 -17.81
CA ASP A 426 35.90 38.25 -18.56
C ASP A 426 34.39 38.22 -18.25
N ALA A 427 33.58 38.00 -19.28
CA ALA A 427 32.14 38.21 -19.16
C ALA A 427 31.32 37.18 -19.91
N PHE A 428 30.18 36.87 -19.30
CA PHE A 428 29.02 36.33 -19.99
C PHE A 428 28.30 37.49 -20.71
N ILE A 429 28.09 37.37 -22.01
CA ILE A 429 27.49 38.43 -22.83
C ILE A 429 26.28 37.87 -23.58
N LEU A 430 25.15 38.56 -23.47
CA LEU A 430 23.94 38.29 -24.24
C LEU A 430 23.46 39.60 -24.88
N ASN A 431 23.36 39.59 -26.21
CA ASN A 431 22.91 40.73 -26.99
C ASN A 431 21.53 40.46 -27.58
N TYR A 432 20.53 41.22 -27.14
CA TYR A 432 19.16 41.09 -27.62
C TYR A 432 18.98 41.66 -29.04
N GLY A 433 19.92 42.47 -29.54
CA GLY A 433 19.84 43.19 -30.81
C GLY A 433 18.78 44.32 -30.84
N VAL A 434 17.90 44.37 -29.85
CA VAL A 434 16.85 45.37 -29.65
C VAL A 434 16.80 45.79 -28.18
N PRO A 435 16.20 46.94 -27.84
CA PRO A 435 16.06 47.35 -26.46
C PRO A 435 15.32 46.32 -25.61
N ILE A 436 15.88 45.97 -24.45
CA ILE A 436 15.28 45.07 -23.47
C ILE A 436 14.01 45.72 -22.90
N ASN A 437 12.89 44.98 -22.91
CA ASN A 437 11.62 45.48 -22.41
C ASN A 437 11.48 45.27 -20.89
N LEU A 438 11.88 46.27 -20.11
CA LEU A 438 11.86 46.22 -18.64
C LEU A 438 10.56 46.78 -18.01
N ASN A 439 9.48 46.96 -18.77
CA ASN A 439 8.27 47.62 -18.22
C ASN A 439 7.59 46.80 -17.11
N ASN A 440 7.50 45.49 -17.29
CA ASN A 440 6.82 44.58 -16.36
C ASN A 440 7.82 43.62 -15.70
N TYR A 441 8.79 43.12 -16.47
CA TYR A 441 9.82 42.18 -16.02
C TYR A 441 11.17 42.89 -15.93
N ASN A 442 11.49 43.44 -14.76
CA ASN A 442 12.69 44.26 -14.54
C ASN A 442 13.67 43.69 -13.53
N LYS A 443 13.34 42.59 -12.88
CA LYS A 443 14.28 41.89 -12.00
C LYS A 443 14.99 40.80 -12.77
N LEU A 444 16.31 40.90 -12.91
CA LEU A 444 17.12 39.79 -13.41
C LEU A 444 17.39 38.83 -12.26
N LYS A 445 17.06 37.55 -12.44
CA LYS A 445 17.38 36.48 -11.49
C LYS A 445 18.13 35.35 -12.14
N PHE A 446 18.97 34.69 -11.36
CA PHE A 446 19.61 33.42 -11.69
C PHE A 446 20.15 32.75 -10.43
N LYS A 447 20.33 31.44 -10.48
CA LYS A 447 21.03 30.66 -9.47
C LYS A 447 22.50 30.55 -9.83
N LEU A 448 23.36 30.63 -8.83
CA LEU A 448 24.81 30.47 -8.94
C LEU A 448 25.29 29.41 -7.96
N PHE A 449 26.13 28.50 -8.44
CA PHE A 449 26.97 27.64 -7.61
C PHE A 449 28.44 27.97 -7.88
N SER A 450 29.17 28.22 -6.80
CA SER A 450 30.60 28.54 -6.83
C SER A 450 31.35 27.83 -5.71
N SER A 451 32.58 27.41 -6.00
CA SER A 451 33.51 26.84 -5.01
C SER A 451 34.22 27.90 -4.15
N SER A 452 34.04 29.17 -4.47
CA SER A 452 34.59 30.33 -3.76
C SER A 452 33.54 31.43 -3.60
N SER A 453 33.76 32.33 -2.65
CA SER A 453 32.85 33.44 -2.38
C SER A 453 33.20 34.60 -3.30
N ILE A 454 32.34 34.88 -4.28
CA ILE A 454 32.55 35.88 -5.33
C ILE A 454 31.39 36.86 -5.41
N GLN A 455 31.61 38.05 -5.99
CA GLN A 455 30.53 38.93 -6.41
C GLN A 455 30.28 38.75 -7.90
N VAL A 456 29.05 38.96 -8.34
CA VAL A 456 28.69 39.04 -9.75
C VAL A 456 28.21 40.46 -10.05
N LEU A 457 28.83 41.12 -11.02
CA LEU A 457 28.41 42.42 -11.52
C LEU A 457 27.48 42.21 -12.71
N ALA A 458 26.22 42.63 -12.57
CA ALA A 458 25.27 42.65 -13.67
C ALA A 458 25.24 44.04 -14.30
N LYS A 459 25.38 44.10 -15.63
CA LYS A 459 25.42 45.34 -16.40
C LYS A 459 24.44 45.28 -17.55
N LEU A 460 23.70 46.38 -17.73
CA LEU A 460 22.94 46.64 -18.96
C LEU A 460 23.65 47.73 -19.77
N GLU A 461 23.85 47.50 -21.05
CA GLU A 461 24.51 48.45 -21.96
C GLU A 461 23.89 48.49 -23.37
N GLY A 462 24.45 49.30 -24.27
CA GLY A 462 23.90 49.62 -25.60
C GLY A 462 23.02 50.88 -25.62
N GLY A 463 22.60 51.36 -24.44
CA GLY A 463 21.91 52.64 -24.23
C GLY A 463 22.55 53.43 -23.08
N SER A 464 21.73 53.94 -22.17
CA SER A 464 22.20 54.51 -20.90
C SER A 464 22.61 53.37 -19.95
N ALA A 465 23.90 53.06 -19.94
CA ALA A 465 24.45 51.93 -19.22
C ALA A 465 24.26 52.05 -17.70
N ILE A 466 24.10 50.90 -17.05
CA ILE A 466 23.96 50.77 -15.59
C ILE A 466 24.63 49.48 -15.11
N GLU A 467 25.19 49.52 -13.91
CA GLU A 467 25.92 48.44 -13.28
C GLU A 467 25.37 48.21 -11.86
N LYS A 468 25.08 46.97 -11.50
CA LYS A 468 24.60 46.57 -10.18
C LYS A 468 25.46 45.42 -9.65
N TRP A 469 26.00 45.59 -8.43
CA TRP A 469 26.78 44.58 -7.74
C TRP A 469 25.88 43.69 -6.88
N SER A 470 26.15 42.40 -6.85
CA SER A 470 25.58 41.51 -5.84
C SER A 470 26.33 41.59 -4.51
N ASP A 471 25.75 41.01 -3.47
CA ASP A 471 26.52 40.54 -2.32
C ASP A 471 27.48 39.39 -2.72
N PHE A 472 28.39 39.04 -1.81
CA PHE A 472 29.24 37.87 -1.98
C PHE A 472 28.44 36.56 -1.94
N SER A 473 28.78 35.63 -2.84
CA SER A 473 28.14 34.33 -2.93
C SER A 473 28.47 33.44 -1.74
N LEU A 474 27.53 32.57 -1.41
CA LEU A 474 27.78 31.39 -0.61
C LEU A 474 28.75 30.44 -1.33
N VAL A 475 29.40 29.58 -0.55
CA VAL A 475 30.42 28.64 -1.03
C VAL A 475 29.85 27.23 -1.03
N ASN A 476 30.05 26.50 -2.14
CA ASN A 476 29.61 25.11 -2.33
C ASN A 476 28.11 24.87 -2.09
N THR A 477 27.28 25.86 -2.42
CA THR A 477 25.82 25.77 -2.39
C THR A 477 25.23 26.65 -3.47
N TRP A 478 24.09 26.25 -4.02
CA TRP A 478 23.31 27.10 -4.90
C TRP A 478 22.75 28.30 -4.13
N GLN A 479 22.81 29.46 -4.75
CA GLN A 479 22.23 30.71 -4.26
C GLN A 479 21.55 31.45 -5.41
N GLU A 480 20.32 31.90 -5.20
CA GLU A 480 19.64 32.79 -6.15
C GLU A 480 20.11 34.24 -5.94
N PHE A 481 20.48 34.89 -7.04
CA PHE A 481 20.79 36.30 -7.15
C PHE A 481 19.62 37.05 -7.79
N SER A 482 19.40 38.30 -7.38
CA SER A 482 18.33 39.16 -7.88
C SER A 482 18.83 40.60 -8.05
N TYR A 483 18.68 41.15 -9.25
CA TYR A 483 19.13 42.50 -9.62
C TYR A 483 17.96 43.33 -10.10
N ASP A 484 17.77 44.51 -9.49
CA ASP A 484 16.49 45.20 -9.59
C ASP A 484 16.16 45.89 -10.93
N PHE A 485 17.06 46.38 -11.77
CA PHE A 485 16.82 47.21 -13.00
C PHE A 485 15.51 48.05 -13.24
N SER A 486 14.66 48.32 -12.26
CA SER A 486 13.40 49.07 -12.42
C SER A 486 13.66 50.56 -12.71
N ASP A 487 14.81 51.05 -12.28
CA ASP A 487 15.38 52.36 -12.61
C ASP A 487 15.94 52.45 -14.04
N SER A 488 15.92 51.36 -14.79
CA SER A 488 16.52 51.25 -16.13
C SER A 488 15.49 51.16 -17.26
N VAL A 489 14.21 51.29 -16.93
CA VAL A 489 13.11 51.34 -17.90
C VAL A 489 13.36 52.49 -18.90
N SER A 490 13.19 52.20 -20.19
CA SER A 490 13.43 53.16 -21.29
C SER A 490 14.87 53.66 -21.47
N ASN A 491 15.87 53.07 -20.81
CA ASN A 491 17.27 53.43 -21.03
C ASN A 491 17.82 52.99 -22.41
N GLY A 492 17.07 52.19 -23.17
CA GLY A 492 17.45 51.74 -24.51
C GLY A 492 18.58 50.71 -24.52
N ASN A 493 18.87 50.07 -23.38
CA ASN A 493 19.89 49.03 -23.29
C ASN A 493 19.48 47.79 -24.10
N THR A 494 20.43 47.22 -24.83
CA THR A 494 20.25 46.08 -25.75
C THR A 494 21.04 44.85 -25.34
N THR A 495 21.94 44.99 -24.36
CA THR A 495 22.89 43.93 -23.99
C THR A 495 22.90 43.74 -22.48
N LEU A 496 22.83 42.47 -22.06
CA LEU A 496 23.10 42.02 -20.70
C LEU A 496 24.52 41.49 -20.63
N VAL A 497 25.28 41.96 -19.65
CA VAL A 497 26.64 41.50 -19.38
C VAL A 497 26.74 41.10 -17.91
N LEU A 498 27.20 39.87 -17.63
CA LEU A 498 27.48 39.39 -16.28
C LEU A 498 28.98 39.13 -16.15
N PHE A 499 29.60 39.77 -15.15
CA PHE A 499 30.98 39.54 -14.79
C PHE A 499 31.02 38.75 -13.49
N PHE A 500 31.39 37.47 -13.58
CA PHE A 500 31.63 36.63 -12.42
C PHE A 500 32.99 36.98 -11.82
N ASN A 501 33.07 37.14 -10.50
CA ASN A 501 34.31 37.55 -9.80
C ASN A 501 34.91 38.88 -10.34
N ALA A 502 34.03 39.82 -10.68
CA ALA A 502 34.39 41.03 -11.40
C ALA A 502 35.52 41.86 -10.76
N GLY A 503 36.44 42.33 -11.60
CA GLY A 503 37.57 43.17 -11.20
C GLY A 503 38.72 42.42 -10.52
N GLN A 504 38.63 41.09 -10.38
CA GLN A 504 39.67 40.28 -9.75
C GLN A 504 40.58 39.61 -10.78
N THR A 505 41.84 39.40 -10.41
CA THR A 505 42.83 38.60 -11.17
C THR A 505 43.41 37.51 -10.27
N ASN A 506 42.60 37.07 -9.31
CA ASN A 506 42.99 36.16 -8.24
C ASN A 506 42.62 34.70 -8.52
N GLY A 507 42.01 34.41 -9.67
CA GLY A 507 41.78 33.05 -10.12
C GLY A 507 43.10 32.32 -10.27
N SER A 508 43.15 31.07 -9.83
CA SER A 508 44.23 30.15 -10.22
C SER A 508 43.99 29.67 -11.66
N ASP A 509 44.35 28.44 -12.03
CA ASP A 509 43.84 27.87 -13.29
C ASP A 509 42.31 28.10 -13.39
N GLN A 510 41.80 28.31 -14.62
CA GLN A 510 40.39 28.53 -15.02
C GLN A 510 39.35 28.29 -13.88
N ASP A 511 38.77 29.37 -13.35
CA ASP A 511 37.71 29.28 -12.33
C ASP A 511 36.39 28.89 -13.01
N ILE A 512 35.68 27.92 -12.42
CA ILE A 512 34.42 27.40 -12.95
C ILE A 512 33.26 27.82 -12.05
N TYR A 513 32.25 28.42 -12.66
CA TYR A 513 31.01 28.86 -12.02
C TYR A 513 29.84 28.21 -12.75
N PHE A 514 28.85 27.70 -12.00
CA PHE A 514 27.66 27.10 -12.60
C PHE A 514 26.46 28.02 -12.42
N VAL A 515 25.71 28.23 -13.49
CA VAL A 515 24.59 29.17 -13.56
C VAL A 515 23.34 28.42 -13.99
N ASP A 516 22.21 28.75 -13.37
CA ASP A 516 20.93 28.15 -13.70
C ASP A 516 19.75 29.13 -13.53
N ASP A 517 18.58 28.80 -14.07
CA ASP A 517 17.33 29.58 -14.00
C ASP A 517 17.48 31.09 -14.30
N LEU A 518 18.19 31.46 -15.36
CA LEU A 518 18.44 32.85 -15.73
C LEU A 518 17.22 33.43 -16.44
N ARG A 519 16.61 34.44 -15.82
CA ARG A 519 15.30 34.95 -16.24
C ARG A 519 15.04 36.38 -15.76
N TRP A 520 14.06 37.02 -16.39
CA TRP A 520 13.45 38.26 -15.94
C TRP A 520 12.17 37.95 -15.16
N GLU A 521 11.97 38.61 -14.02
CA GLU A 521 10.77 38.50 -13.20
C GLU A 521 10.09 39.84 -12.98
N GLU A 522 8.79 39.79 -12.68
CA GLU A 522 8.03 40.94 -12.23
C GLU A 522 8.50 41.46 -10.86
N ASN A 523 8.15 42.71 -10.57
CA ASN A 523 8.62 43.43 -9.39
C ASN A 523 7.83 43.09 -8.13
#